data_AF-A0AAV3M4S2-F1
#
_entry.id   AF-A0AAV3M4S2-F1
#
_cell.length_a   1.000
_cell.length_b   1.000
_cell.length_c   1.000
_cell.angle_alpha   90.00
_cell.angle_beta   90.00
_cell.angle_gamma   90.00
#
_symmetry.space_group_name_H-M   'P 1'
#
loop_
_entity.id
_entity.type
_entity.pdbx_description
1 polymer ?
#
loop_
_entity_poly.entity_id
_entity_poly.type
_entity_poly.pdbx_seq_one_letter_code
_entity_poly.pdbx_strand_id
1 'polypeptide(L)'
;MSSAVTPKVVQSIFEMYQKNKLVVNRRYQRKLVWSIDEKEKFIDSLLNGYPIPLILTSKQKLDETNLEILDGLQRLNAITSFIECEYSLNGHYFDLDSILVTKQLKENGVLFQKEPKLDSESCNLILNYEIPLLTTNNNSHKFIDETFRRINTGGRQLSKHDVRQAGSIGDIPDTINKIASYIRTDSSRTDIVTLKNMKEISIGEKGLNYGIDIDEIFWVKHKIILRDDIRKSRDEELICHLLSYVLLPAQSQTTSTYLDELYQSNTTSSIEILNEINKHSKEHLIISFNHVYDEMKKIFKEDRSNFSNTLYKGKTIKSSRAYQVLFLSLYELLITKKKVINNYKNLHDSLKGVYEQHYKSIMESDRKWNNNDRGRLIRATIGLIDNNFSSSRNKQFEPGGWVKSLENIINESKSEQQSYDYKAGLVTTSPLKKELNKKLIDKILKTLTAMTNSTTGECLVIVGVAEHEDGAKAHRDAFNKSYIKYSNVFIVGVDDEANYLCGSVDVYIKQIKDYIKNNKNVSEGFRNLVLNKLVSFSYKDKEILMFRAERCEMPERYNMSYYERHASHNEEVMAGEAMAALFKRFQNN
;
A
#
# COMPACT_ATOMS: atom_id res chain seq x y z
N MET A 1 18.72 32.19 1.96
CA MET A 1 18.62 30.87 1.32
C MET A 1 20.03 30.36 1.12
N SER A 2 20.55 29.49 2.00
CA SER A 2 21.80 28.78 1.74
C SER A 2 21.46 27.36 1.32
N SER A 3 21.48 27.12 0.02
CA SER A 3 21.53 25.77 -0.52
C SER A 3 22.99 25.56 -0.93
N ALA A 4 23.73 24.76 -0.17
CA ALA A 4 25.11 24.42 -0.49
C ALA A 4 25.12 23.04 -1.16
N VAL A 5 25.92 22.90 -2.21
CA VAL A 5 26.26 21.58 -2.74
C VAL A 5 27.30 20.99 -1.80
N THR A 6 26.94 19.91 -1.11
CA THR A 6 27.83 19.18 -0.20
C THR A 6 27.98 17.77 -0.76
N PRO A 7 29.11 17.47 -1.43
CA PRO A 7 29.37 16.11 -1.90
C PRO A 7 29.38 15.11 -0.74
N LYS A 8 28.87 13.90 -0.99
CA LYS A 8 28.98 12.76 -0.07
C LYS A 8 29.43 11.55 -0.85
N VAL A 9 30.43 10.85 -0.33
CA VAL A 9 30.85 9.56 -0.89
C VAL A 9 29.72 8.52 -0.78
N VAL A 10 29.66 7.60 -1.73
CA VAL A 10 28.67 6.51 -1.78
C VAL A 10 28.61 5.73 -0.46
N GLN A 11 29.75 5.47 0.18
CA GLN A 11 29.77 4.83 1.50
C GLN A 11 28.94 5.60 2.55
N SER A 12 29.06 6.93 2.60
CA SER A 12 28.31 7.77 3.55
C SER A 12 26.81 7.74 3.26
N ILE A 13 26.43 7.70 1.98
CA ILE A 13 25.03 7.53 1.56
C ILE A 13 24.48 6.18 2.06
N PHE A 14 25.26 5.10 1.94
CA PHE A 14 24.86 3.79 2.43
C PHE A 14 24.72 3.76 3.96
N GLU A 15 25.62 4.41 4.70
CA GLU A 15 25.51 4.54 6.16
C GLU A 15 24.25 5.33 6.58
N MET A 16 23.93 6.42 5.87
CA MET A 16 22.71 7.19 6.09
C MET A 16 21.45 6.37 5.81
N TYR A 17 21.49 5.55 4.74
CA TYR A 17 20.43 4.60 4.41
C TYR A 17 20.22 3.58 5.54
N GLN A 18 21.29 2.97 6.06
CA GLN A 18 21.21 2.01 7.17
C GLN A 18 20.71 2.64 8.48
N LYS A 19 20.98 3.92 8.70
CA LYS A 19 20.48 4.70 9.85
C LYS A 19 19.08 5.31 9.62
N ASN A 20 18.37 4.94 8.54
CA ASN A 20 17.05 5.46 8.18
C ASN A 20 16.98 7.00 8.05
N LYS A 21 18.10 7.66 7.69
CA LYS A 21 18.18 9.13 7.57
C LYS A 21 17.70 9.67 6.22
N LEU A 22 17.48 8.81 5.25
CA LEU A 22 16.95 9.16 3.93
C LEU A 22 15.47 8.81 3.88
N VAL A 23 14.61 9.79 3.64
CA VAL A 23 13.15 9.62 3.64
C VAL A 23 12.54 10.07 2.31
N VAL A 24 11.43 9.46 1.96
CA VAL A 24 10.72 9.59 0.69
C VAL A 24 9.29 10.00 0.99
N ASN A 25 8.82 11.03 0.28
CA ASN A 25 7.45 11.49 0.39
C ASN A 25 6.60 10.88 -0.72
N ARG A 26 5.78 9.90 -0.35
CA ARG A 26 4.86 9.13 -1.20
C ARG A 26 3.80 10.00 -1.89
N ARG A 27 3.61 11.26 -1.50
CA ARG A 27 2.69 12.17 -2.21
C ARG A 27 3.12 12.43 -3.64
N TYR A 28 4.43 12.57 -3.89
CA TYR A 28 4.98 12.89 -5.20
C TYR A 28 6.10 11.93 -5.66
N GLN A 29 6.65 11.09 -4.77
CA GLN A 29 7.62 10.03 -5.09
C GLN A 29 7.07 8.63 -4.74
N ARG A 30 6.41 7.99 -5.71
CA ARG A 30 5.49 6.86 -5.43
C ARG A 30 6.01 5.47 -5.76
N LYS A 31 7.03 5.34 -6.59
CA LYS A 31 7.45 4.04 -7.10
C LYS A 31 8.91 4.04 -7.52
N LEU A 32 9.58 2.91 -7.26
CA LEU A 32 10.85 2.57 -7.87
C LEU A 32 10.56 2.00 -9.26
N VAL A 33 11.00 2.67 -10.32
CA VAL A 33 10.61 2.34 -11.71
C VAL A 33 11.79 1.99 -12.60
N TRP A 34 13.02 2.17 -12.13
CA TRP A 34 14.20 1.74 -12.86
C TRP A 34 14.27 0.22 -12.92
N SER A 35 14.43 -0.28 -14.15
CA SER A 35 14.80 -1.65 -14.42
C SER A 35 16.21 -1.97 -13.93
N ILE A 36 16.53 -3.27 -13.77
CA ILE A 36 17.88 -3.74 -13.42
C ILE A 36 18.91 -3.16 -14.40
N ASP A 37 18.65 -3.19 -15.71
CA ASP A 37 19.54 -2.62 -16.74
C ASP A 37 19.82 -1.12 -16.52
N GLU A 38 18.81 -0.34 -16.09
CA GLU A 38 18.98 1.08 -15.79
C GLU A 38 19.78 1.31 -14.51
N LYS A 39 19.56 0.47 -13.49
CA LYS A 39 20.34 0.51 -12.26
C LYS A 39 21.80 0.14 -12.54
N GLU A 40 22.04 -0.91 -13.31
CA GLU A 40 23.36 -1.37 -13.72
C GLU A 40 24.13 -0.29 -14.50
N LYS A 41 23.51 0.33 -15.51
CA LYS A 41 24.11 1.45 -16.24
C LYS A 41 24.47 2.63 -15.33
N PHE A 42 23.68 2.87 -14.30
CA PHE A 42 23.98 3.93 -13.33
C PHE A 42 25.17 3.55 -12.44
N ILE A 43 25.26 2.31 -11.95
CA ILE A 43 26.44 1.85 -11.19
C ILE A 43 27.70 1.84 -12.07
N ASP A 44 27.58 1.41 -13.33
CA ASP A 44 28.66 1.48 -14.31
C ASP A 44 29.16 2.92 -14.48
N SER A 45 28.25 3.90 -14.42
CA SER A 45 28.63 5.32 -14.43
C SER A 45 29.46 5.73 -13.21
N LEU A 46 29.15 5.19 -12.03
CA LEU A 46 29.93 5.44 -10.82
C LEU A 46 31.30 4.77 -10.90
N LEU A 47 31.37 3.53 -11.38
CA LEU A 47 32.61 2.78 -11.55
C LEU A 47 33.58 3.50 -12.50
N ASN A 48 33.06 4.02 -13.61
CA ASN A 48 33.86 4.71 -14.64
C ASN A 48 34.07 6.21 -14.36
N GLY A 49 33.55 6.74 -13.25
CA GLY A 49 33.73 8.15 -12.88
C GLY A 49 32.96 9.15 -13.76
N TYR A 50 31.90 8.72 -14.46
CA TYR A 50 31.09 9.62 -15.27
C TYR A 50 30.30 10.61 -14.39
N PRO A 51 30.08 11.87 -14.84
CA PRO A 51 29.32 12.84 -14.07
C PRO A 51 27.85 12.45 -13.99
N ILE A 52 27.28 12.48 -12.78
CA ILE A 52 25.86 12.21 -12.54
C ILE A 52 25.07 13.49 -12.22
N PRO A 53 23.75 13.53 -12.48
CA PRO A 53 22.91 14.63 -12.03
C PRO A 53 22.87 14.76 -10.50
N LEU A 54 22.79 16.00 -10.02
CA LEU A 54 22.66 16.36 -8.60
C LEU A 54 21.54 15.58 -7.90
N ILE A 55 21.74 15.28 -6.62
CA ILE A 55 20.67 14.76 -5.75
C ILE A 55 20.14 15.92 -4.91
N LEU A 56 18.82 16.11 -4.95
CA LEU A 56 18.17 17.22 -4.28
C LEU A 56 17.47 16.70 -3.03
N THR A 57 17.72 17.35 -1.89
CA THR A 57 17.15 16.96 -0.59
C THR A 57 16.65 18.17 0.18
N SER A 58 15.70 17.97 1.10
CA SER A 58 15.33 18.95 2.13
C SER A 58 15.47 18.36 3.52
N LYS A 59 15.89 19.17 4.50
CA LYS A 59 15.84 18.74 5.91
C LYS A 59 14.38 18.60 6.35
N GLN A 60 14.02 17.64 7.20
CA GLN A 60 12.65 17.64 7.75
C GLN A 60 12.48 18.67 8.87
N LYS A 61 11.25 19.19 9.03
CA LYS A 61 10.90 20.13 10.11
C LYS A 61 10.90 19.48 11.50
N LEU A 62 10.50 18.22 11.59
CA LEU A 62 10.31 17.51 12.86
C LEU A 62 11.58 16.80 13.34
N ASP A 63 12.50 16.49 12.42
CA ASP A 63 13.80 15.90 12.69
C ASP A 63 14.81 16.42 11.66
N GLU A 64 15.57 17.45 12.02
CA GLU A 64 16.57 18.07 11.13
C GLU A 64 17.70 17.11 10.72
N THR A 65 17.77 15.92 11.34
CA THR A 65 18.76 14.89 11.00
C THR A 65 18.32 14.02 9.80
N ASN A 66 17.03 14.03 9.44
CA ASN A 66 16.52 13.30 8.28
C ASN A 66 16.46 14.18 7.04
N LEU A 67 16.83 13.60 5.89
CA LEU A 67 16.80 14.23 4.57
C LEU A 67 15.68 13.63 3.73
N GLU A 68 14.69 14.46 3.40
CA GLU A 68 13.65 14.14 2.42
C GLU A 68 14.24 14.27 1.01
N ILE A 69 14.12 13.20 0.23
CA ILE A 69 14.62 13.11 -1.15
C ILE A 69 13.63 13.83 -2.06
N LEU A 70 14.07 14.93 -2.70
CA LEU A 70 13.28 15.68 -3.68
C LEU A 70 13.55 15.19 -5.10
N ASP A 71 14.80 14.87 -5.41
CA ASP A 71 15.21 14.21 -6.66
C ASP A 71 16.37 13.24 -6.39
N GLY A 72 16.48 12.20 -7.22
CA GLY A 72 17.54 11.19 -7.11
C GLY A 72 17.10 9.89 -6.43
N LEU A 73 15.80 9.70 -6.17
CA LEU A 73 15.26 8.46 -5.57
C LEU A 73 15.78 7.19 -6.24
N GLN A 74 15.70 7.12 -7.56
CA GLN A 74 16.12 5.93 -8.31
C GLN A 74 17.64 5.72 -8.28
N ARG A 75 18.42 6.82 -8.29
CA ARG A 75 19.90 6.81 -8.18
C ARG A 75 20.34 6.28 -6.82
N LEU A 76 19.75 6.81 -5.75
CA LEU A 76 20.01 6.35 -4.38
C LEU A 76 19.59 4.89 -4.20
N ASN A 77 18.44 4.50 -4.74
CA ASN A 77 18.01 3.11 -4.71
C ASN A 77 18.98 2.20 -5.45
N ALA A 78 19.44 2.56 -6.65
CA ALA A 78 20.40 1.77 -7.42
C ALA A 78 21.69 1.52 -6.63
N ILE A 79 22.23 2.55 -5.96
CA ILE A 79 23.40 2.45 -5.09
C ILE A 79 23.16 1.47 -3.94
N THR A 80 22.11 1.70 -3.15
CA THR A 80 21.89 0.89 -1.93
C THR A 80 21.53 -0.55 -2.28
N SER A 81 20.75 -0.78 -3.33
CA SER A 81 20.41 -2.12 -3.82
C SER A 81 21.61 -2.90 -4.38
N PHE A 82 22.57 -2.23 -5.01
CA PHE A 82 23.81 -2.88 -5.48
C PHE A 82 24.67 -3.35 -4.30
N ILE A 83 24.88 -2.46 -3.32
CA ILE A 83 25.67 -2.77 -2.12
C ILE A 83 25.05 -3.90 -1.30
N GLU A 84 23.71 -3.99 -1.26
CA GLU A 84 22.98 -5.10 -0.61
C GLU A 84 22.95 -6.40 -1.44
N CYS A 85 23.71 -6.50 -2.54
CA CYS A 85 23.76 -7.66 -3.44
C CYS A 85 22.40 -8.04 -4.07
N GLU A 86 21.51 -7.08 -4.29
CA GLU A 86 20.19 -7.37 -4.88
C GLU A 86 20.27 -7.66 -6.38
N TYR A 87 21.22 -7.04 -7.08
CA TYR A 87 21.54 -7.27 -8.49
C TYR A 87 23.05 -7.17 -8.72
N SER A 88 23.50 -7.65 -9.88
CA SER A 88 24.91 -7.66 -10.27
C SER A 88 25.24 -6.55 -11.27
N LEU A 89 26.50 -6.12 -11.30
CA LEU A 89 27.11 -5.30 -12.35
C LEU A 89 27.96 -6.22 -13.23
N ASN A 90 27.62 -6.35 -14.51
CA ASN A 90 28.29 -7.24 -15.47
C ASN A 90 28.46 -8.67 -14.93
N GLY A 91 27.42 -9.18 -14.24
CA GLY A 91 27.42 -10.51 -13.61
C GLY A 91 28.15 -10.62 -12.27
N HIS A 92 28.74 -9.54 -11.74
CA HIS A 92 29.47 -9.53 -10.46
C HIS A 92 28.70 -8.75 -9.37
N TYR A 93 28.68 -9.28 -8.15
CA TYR A 93 28.01 -8.67 -6.99
C TYR A 93 28.98 -7.89 -6.11
N PHE A 94 28.48 -6.88 -5.39
CA PHE A 94 29.30 -6.14 -4.43
C PHE A 94 29.92 -7.09 -3.37
N ASP A 95 31.20 -6.87 -3.03
CA ASP A 95 31.83 -7.63 -1.96
C ASP A 95 31.44 -7.05 -0.59
N LEU A 96 30.59 -7.78 0.14
CA LEU A 96 30.09 -7.36 1.46
C LEU A 96 31.20 -7.21 2.51
N ASP A 97 32.40 -7.74 2.26
CA ASP A 97 33.55 -7.56 3.16
C ASP A 97 34.28 -6.22 2.93
N SER A 98 33.86 -5.42 1.93
CA SER A 98 34.51 -4.14 1.55
C SER A 98 34.38 -3.03 2.59
N ILE A 99 33.28 -2.99 3.36
CA ILE A 99 33.06 -1.99 4.42
C ILE A 99 32.53 -2.64 5.70
N LEU A 100 32.82 -2.01 6.85
CA LEU A 100 32.46 -2.53 8.17
C LEU A 100 30.95 -2.79 8.30
N VAL A 101 30.12 -1.87 7.78
CA VAL A 101 28.66 -1.95 7.90
C VAL A 101 28.11 -3.17 7.16
N THR A 102 28.53 -3.43 5.92
CA THR A 102 28.08 -4.62 5.16
C THR A 102 28.59 -5.91 5.77
N LYS A 103 29.82 -5.91 6.30
CA LYS A 103 30.39 -7.05 7.01
C LYS A 103 29.59 -7.42 8.25
N GLN A 104 29.24 -6.44 9.08
CA GLN A 104 28.40 -6.67 10.27
C GLN A 104 27.01 -7.19 9.89
N LEU A 105 26.40 -6.66 8.82
CA LEU A 105 25.10 -7.14 8.35
C LEU A 105 25.17 -8.58 7.84
N LYS A 106 26.27 -8.96 7.18
CA LYS A 106 26.53 -10.33 6.74
C LYS A 106 26.72 -11.27 7.93
N GLU A 107 27.54 -10.90 8.91
CA GLU A 107 27.77 -11.68 10.13
C GLU A 107 26.49 -11.89 10.95
N ASN A 108 25.60 -10.89 10.97
CA ASN A 108 24.30 -10.98 11.63
C ASN A 108 23.22 -11.71 10.79
N GLY A 109 23.57 -12.23 9.61
CA GLY A 109 22.63 -12.94 8.72
C GLY A 109 21.55 -12.05 8.08
N VAL A 110 21.76 -10.73 8.07
CA VAL A 110 20.85 -9.77 7.43
C VAL A 110 21.12 -9.67 5.92
N LEU A 111 22.39 -9.68 5.52
CA LEU A 111 22.81 -9.73 4.12
C LEU A 111 23.51 -11.04 3.81
N PHE A 112 23.38 -11.50 2.57
CA PHE A 112 24.01 -12.73 2.10
C PHE A 112 24.87 -12.43 0.89
N GLN A 113 26.14 -12.85 0.94
CA GLN A 113 27.05 -12.68 -0.19
C GLN A 113 26.56 -13.51 -1.37
N LYS A 114 26.53 -12.89 -2.55
CA LYS A 114 26.33 -13.57 -3.83
C LYS A 114 27.62 -13.59 -4.64
N GLU A 115 27.75 -14.59 -5.49
CA GLU A 115 28.93 -14.84 -6.30
C GLU A 115 28.58 -14.78 -7.80
N PRO A 116 29.52 -14.40 -8.67
CA PRO A 116 30.89 -13.96 -8.37
C PRO A 116 30.94 -12.56 -7.75
N LYS A 117 31.94 -12.29 -6.90
CA LYS A 117 32.22 -10.96 -6.34
C LYS A 117 32.90 -10.03 -7.35
N LEU A 118 32.54 -8.76 -7.28
CA LEU A 118 33.29 -7.66 -7.89
C LEU A 118 34.62 -7.51 -7.15
N ASP A 119 35.69 -7.18 -7.86
CA ASP A 119 37.00 -7.01 -7.27
C ASP A 119 37.05 -5.80 -6.29
N SER A 120 38.02 -5.83 -5.38
CA SER A 120 38.14 -4.81 -4.34
C SER A 120 38.47 -3.42 -4.88
N GLU A 121 39.17 -3.30 -6.01
CA GLU A 121 39.49 -2.00 -6.61
C GLU A 121 38.21 -1.34 -7.16
N SER A 122 37.43 -2.09 -7.93
CA SER A 122 36.13 -1.64 -8.44
C SER A 122 35.14 -1.30 -7.32
N CYS A 123 35.08 -2.09 -6.24
CA CYS A 123 34.27 -1.76 -5.07
C CYS A 123 34.73 -0.43 -4.43
N ASN A 124 36.03 -0.21 -4.29
CA ASN A 124 36.58 1.04 -3.75
C ASN A 124 36.29 2.25 -4.63
N LEU A 125 36.36 2.12 -5.97
CA LEU A 125 36.01 3.20 -6.90
C LEU A 125 34.55 3.63 -6.72
N ILE A 126 33.63 2.67 -6.65
CA ILE A 126 32.21 2.93 -6.45
C ILE A 126 31.97 3.58 -5.07
N LEU A 127 32.56 3.04 -4.00
CA LEU A 127 32.35 3.53 -2.62
C LEU A 127 32.85 4.97 -2.41
N ASN A 128 33.94 5.35 -3.07
CA ASN A 128 34.55 6.66 -2.96
C ASN A 128 34.00 7.69 -3.97
N TYR A 129 33.13 7.28 -4.90
CA TYR A 129 32.49 8.22 -5.81
C TYR A 129 31.71 9.29 -5.02
N GLU A 130 31.99 10.56 -5.30
CA GLU A 130 31.35 11.70 -4.65
C GLU A 130 30.00 12.03 -5.31
N ILE A 131 28.92 11.72 -4.60
CA ILE A 131 27.57 12.08 -5.02
C ILE A 131 27.33 13.56 -4.68
N PRO A 132 27.01 14.42 -5.64
CA PRO A 132 26.80 15.84 -5.38
C PRO A 132 25.37 16.05 -4.84
N LEU A 133 25.25 16.37 -3.54
CA LEU A 133 23.96 16.64 -2.88
C LEU A 133 23.76 18.15 -2.72
N LEU A 134 22.60 18.65 -3.13
CA LEU A 134 22.14 20.00 -2.80
C LEU A 134 20.99 19.90 -1.81
N THR A 135 21.24 20.35 -0.57
CA THR A 135 20.25 20.33 0.51
C THR A 135 19.65 21.71 0.70
N THR A 136 18.32 21.80 0.69
CA THR A 136 17.58 23.02 1.05
C THR A 136 17.11 22.96 2.51
N ASN A 137 17.08 24.12 3.16
CA ASN A 137 16.43 24.30 4.46
C ASN A 137 15.00 24.83 4.31
N ASN A 138 14.54 25.11 3.08
CA ASN A 138 13.17 25.55 2.82
C ASN A 138 12.23 24.34 2.74
N ASN A 139 11.52 24.10 3.83
CA ASN A 139 10.63 22.95 3.99
C ASN A 139 9.16 23.34 3.80
N SER A 140 8.89 24.44 3.08
CA SER A 140 7.51 24.77 2.71
C SER A 140 7.05 23.85 1.59
N HIS A 141 5.85 23.26 1.74
CA HIS A 141 5.28 22.38 0.72
C HIS A 141 5.32 23.03 -0.68
N LYS A 142 4.85 24.28 -0.78
CA LYS A 142 4.88 25.05 -2.03
C LYS A 142 6.27 25.12 -2.69
N PHE A 143 7.34 25.29 -1.92
CA PHE A 143 8.70 25.33 -2.46
C PHE A 143 9.18 23.95 -2.93
N ILE A 144 8.96 22.92 -2.10
CA ILE A 144 9.30 21.53 -2.42
C ILE A 144 8.62 21.10 -3.72
N ASP A 145 7.33 21.38 -3.84
CA ASP A 145 6.52 20.96 -5.00
C ASP A 145 6.89 21.73 -6.27
N GLU A 146 7.13 23.04 -6.18
CA GLU A 146 7.66 23.82 -7.32
C GLU A 146 9.05 23.35 -7.75
N THR A 147 9.91 23.01 -6.79
CA THR A 147 11.24 22.47 -7.04
C THR A 147 11.11 21.15 -7.81
N PHE A 148 10.31 20.21 -7.28
CA PHE A 148 10.03 18.93 -7.92
C PHE A 148 9.48 19.09 -9.34
N ARG A 149 8.50 19.97 -9.53
CA ARG A 149 7.91 20.27 -10.85
C ARG A 149 8.98 20.74 -11.84
N ARG A 150 9.81 21.72 -11.45
CA ARG A 150 10.81 22.34 -12.33
C ARG A 150 11.93 21.38 -12.75
N ILE A 151 12.36 20.51 -11.85
CA ILE A 151 13.39 19.50 -12.14
C ILE A 151 12.86 18.51 -13.18
N ASN A 152 11.62 18.05 -12.99
CA ASN A 152 11.06 16.96 -13.77
C ASN A 152 10.38 17.38 -15.07
N THR A 153 10.15 18.68 -15.29
CA THR A 153 9.66 19.20 -16.58
C THR A 153 10.79 19.49 -17.58
N GLY A 154 12.05 19.61 -17.14
CA GLY A 154 13.21 19.92 -18.00
C GLY A 154 14.08 18.74 -18.42
N GLY A 155 13.97 17.57 -17.76
CA GLY A 155 14.81 16.38 -17.99
C GLY A 155 14.06 15.16 -18.55
N ARG A 156 14.54 13.94 -18.25
CA ARG A 156 13.95 12.64 -18.68
C ARG A 156 12.42 12.70 -18.59
N GLN A 157 11.72 12.47 -19.70
CA GLN A 157 10.27 12.69 -19.80
C GLN A 157 9.50 11.81 -18.80
N LEU A 158 9.11 12.38 -17.66
CA LEU A 158 8.01 11.88 -16.86
C LEU A 158 6.79 11.67 -17.77
N SER A 159 5.94 10.71 -17.43
CA SER A 159 4.67 10.59 -18.16
C SER A 159 3.85 11.87 -17.96
N LYS A 160 2.93 12.17 -18.89
CA LYS A 160 2.03 13.32 -18.73
C LYS A 160 1.27 13.27 -17.40
N HIS A 161 0.90 12.08 -16.93
CA HIS A 161 0.20 11.93 -15.66
C HIS A 161 1.13 12.11 -14.46
N ASP A 162 2.37 11.65 -14.55
CA ASP A 162 3.38 11.92 -13.50
C ASP A 162 3.63 13.42 -13.35
N VAL A 163 3.68 14.18 -14.46
CA VAL A 163 3.82 15.65 -14.43
C VAL A 163 2.61 16.33 -13.78
N ARG A 164 1.39 15.89 -14.11
CA ARG A 164 0.16 16.42 -13.47
C ARG A 164 0.20 16.24 -11.96
N GLN A 165 0.54 15.04 -11.53
CA GLN A 165 0.61 14.63 -10.14
C GLN A 165 1.73 15.33 -9.37
N ALA A 166 2.92 15.44 -9.96
CA ALA A 166 4.06 16.19 -9.45
C ALA A 166 3.74 17.66 -9.15
N GLY A 167 2.87 18.24 -9.98
CA GLY A 167 2.59 19.66 -9.98
C GLY A 167 1.37 20.10 -9.16
N SER A 168 0.63 19.19 -8.56
CA SER A 168 -0.66 19.52 -7.97
C SER A 168 -0.77 19.02 -6.54
N ILE A 169 -0.96 19.97 -5.63
CA ILE A 169 -1.35 19.70 -4.25
C ILE A 169 -2.83 19.99 -4.14
N GLY A 170 -3.60 19.00 -3.72
CA GLY A 170 -5.03 19.17 -3.48
C GLY A 170 -5.71 17.84 -3.30
N ASP A 171 -7.00 17.91 -2.99
CA ASP A 171 -7.78 16.70 -2.74
C ASP A 171 -7.95 15.84 -3.99
N ILE A 172 -7.90 16.39 -5.20
CA ILE A 172 -7.98 15.63 -6.46
C ILE A 172 -6.76 14.69 -6.62
N PRO A 173 -5.50 15.19 -6.70
CA PRO A 173 -4.30 14.35 -6.72
C PRO A 173 -4.24 13.32 -5.59
N ASP A 174 -4.57 13.73 -4.36
CA ASP A 174 -4.54 12.87 -3.17
C ASP A 174 -5.55 11.72 -3.26
N THR A 175 -6.79 12.03 -3.67
CA THR A 175 -7.85 11.03 -3.88
C THR A 175 -7.42 9.98 -4.90
N ILE A 176 -6.92 10.43 -6.05
CA ILE A 176 -6.48 9.54 -7.14
C ILE A 176 -5.31 8.67 -6.68
N ASN A 177 -4.32 9.25 -5.99
CA ASN A 177 -3.16 8.54 -5.49
C ASN A 177 -3.54 7.46 -4.46
N LYS A 178 -4.45 7.77 -3.52
CA LYS A 178 -4.90 6.82 -2.50
C LYS A 178 -5.67 5.64 -3.09
N ILE A 179 -6.54 5.89 -4.07
CA ILE A 179 -7.25 4.82 -4.81
C ILE A 179 -6.24 3.98 -5.61
N ALA A 180 -5.31 4.62 -6.33
CA ALA A 180 -4.29 3.90 -7.11
C ALA A 180 -3.42 3.02 -6.22
N SER A 181 -2.98 3.57 -5.09
CA SER A 181 -2.11 2.85 -4.16
C SER A 181 -2.80 1.63 -3.57
N TYR A 182 -4.08 1.76 -3.21
CA TYR A 182 -4.87 0.64 -2.70
C TYR A 182 -5.02 -0.49 -3.73
N ILE A 183 -5.30 -0.15 -5.00
CA ILE A 183 -5.50 -1.15 -6.06
C ILE A 183 -4.19 -1.86 -6.40
N ARG A 184 -3.08 -1.12 -6.45
CA ARG A 184 -1.73 -1.69 -6.64
C ARG A 184 -1.24 -2.48 -5.43
N THR A 185 -1.90 -2.36 -4.29
CA THR A 185 -1.50 -2.92 -2.99
C THR A 185 -0.21 -2.33 -2.41
N ASP A 186 0.13 -1.11 -2.85
CA ASP A 186 1.36 -0.35 -2.51
C ASP A 186 1.10 0.82 -1.57
N SER A 187 0.02 0.73 -0.80
CA SER A 187 -0.31 1.67 0.25
C SER A 187 0.74 1.69 1.36
N SER A 188 0.94 2.87 1.93
CA SER A 188 1.67 3.10 3.18
C SER A 188 0.72 3.75 4.18
N ARG A 189 0.96 3.54 5.47
CA ARG A 189 0.15 4.14 6.54
C ARG A 189 0.37 5.65 6.61
N THR A 190 1.62 6.06 6.39
CA THR A 190 2.05 7.46 6.35
C THR A 190 2.60 7.83 4.97
N ASP A 191 2.53 9.12 4.63
CA ASP A 191 3.09 9.63 3.37
C ASP A 191 4.63 9.65 3.37
N ILE A 192 5.27 9.58 4.54
CA ILE A 192 6.71 9.69 4.69
C ILE A 192 7.25 8.31 5.08
N VAL A 193 8.04 7.72 4.20
CA VAL A 193 8.67 6.41 4.42
C VAL A 193 10.19 6.53 4.30
N THR A 194 10.94 5.66 4.95
CA THR A 194 12.40 5.63 4.74
C THR A 194 12.72 5.09 3.35
N LEU A 195 13.86 5.47 2.77
CA LEU A 195 14.33 4.89 1.49
C LEU A 195 14.45 3.36 1.57
N LYS A 196 14.82 2.84 2.74
CA LYS A 196 14.87 1.41 3.03
C LYS A 196 13.50 0.76 2.91
N ASN A 197 12.50 1.32 3.59
CA ASN A 197 11.14 0.78 3.57
C ASN A 197 10.44 1.01 2.23
N MET A 198 10.84 2.05 1.48
CA MET A 198 10.31 2.33 0.14
C MET A 198 10.48 1.14 -0.81
N LYS A 199 11.54 0.32 -0.64
CA LYS A 199 11.75 -0.92 -1.40
C LYS A 199 10.62 -1.93 -1.18
N GLU A 200 10.23 -2.14 0.08
CA GLU A 200 9.24 -3.16 0.46
C GLU A 200 7.81 -2.85 -0.03
N ILE A 201 7.51 -1.56 -0.19
CA ILE A 201 6.20 -1.06 -0.59
C ILE A 201 6.19 -0.51 -2.02
N SER A 202 7.28 -0.64 -2.78
CA SER A 202 7.32 -0.23 -4.19
C SER A 202 7.00 -1.40 -5.11
N ILE A 203 6.55 -1.08 -6.32
CA ILE A 203 6.40 -2.05 -7.40
C ILE A 203 7.79 -2.58 -7.78
N GLY A 204 8.05 -3.85 -7.49
CA GLY A 204 9.31 -4.53 -7.76
C GLY A 204 9.42 -5.02 -9.21
N GLU A 205 10.64 -5.29 -9.65
CA GLU A 205 10.90 -5.97 -10.91
C GLU A 205 11.11 -7.48 -10.70
N LYS A 206 10.79 -8.26 -11.73
CA LYS A 206 10.96 -9.71 -11.72
C LYS A 206 12.45 -10.04 -11.51
N GLY A 207 12.78 -10.68 -10.39
CA GLY A 207 14.16 -11.00 -10.01
C GLY A 207 14.67 -10.26 -8.75
N LEU A 208 13.96 -9.21 -8.32
CA LEU A 208 14.19 -8.59 -7.02
C LEU A 208 13.29 -9.30 -5.98
N ASN A 209 13.87 -9.79 -4.88
CA ASN A 209 13.14 -10.55 -3.84
C ASN A 209 12.30 -9.66 -2.90
N TYR A 210 12.03 -8.41 -3.27
CA TYR A 210 11.32 -7.42 -2.45
C TYR A 210 10.36 -6.57 -3.29
N GLY A 211 9.43 -5.92 -2.61
CA GLY A 211 8.41 -5.08 -3.24
C GLY A 211 7.17 -5.86 -3.68
N ILE A 212 6.29 -5.18 -4.39
CA ILE A 212 5.04 -5.73 -4.92
C ILE A 212 5.28 -6.23 -6.33
N ASP A 213 4.94 -7.50 -6.57
CA ASP A 213 5.02 -8.06 -7.91
C ASP A 213 4.02 -7.35 -8.84
N ILE A 214 4.54 -6.64 -9.83
CA ILE A 214 3.74 -5.93 -10.82
C ILE A 214 2.82 -6.87 -11.61
N ASP A 215 3.16 -8.16 -11.76
CA ASP A 215 2.31 -9.15 -12.44
C ASP A 215 1.07 -9.52 -11.62
N GLU A 216 1.16 -9.42 -10.29
CA GLU A 216 0.04 -9.70 -9.38
C GLU A 216 -0.88 -8.50 -9.18
N ILE A 217 -0.48 -7.29 -9.60
CA ILE A 217 -1.37 -6.12 -9.62
C ILE A 217 -2.58 -6.45 -10.50
N PHE A 218 -3.79 -6.23 -9.96
CA PHE A 218 -5.03 -6.63 -10.61
C PHE A 218 -5.11 -6.17 -12.06
N TRP A 219 -4.79 -4.91 -12.38
CA TRP A 219 -4.85 -4.46 -13.77
C TRP A 219 -3.91 -5.20 -14.71
N VAL A 220 -2.73 -5.63 -14.26
CA VAL A 220 -1.76 -6.37 -15.07
C VAL A 220 -2.19 -7.83 -15.20
N LYS A 221 -2.50 -8.49 -14.08
CA LYS A 221 -3.02 -9.86 -14.02
C LYS A 221 -4.25 -10.06 -14.91
N HIS A 222 -5.10 -9.04 -14.98
CA HIS A 222 -6.34 -9.04 -15.76
C HIS A 222 -6.21 -8.42 -17.17
N LYS A 223 -4.99 -8.04 -17.58
CA LYS A 223 -4.65 -7.42 -18.87
C LYS A 223 -5.45 -6.15 -19.19
N ILE A 224 -5.81 -5.39 -18.16
CA ILE A 224 -6.50 -4.10 -18.24
C ILE A 224 -5.50 -2.98 -18.57
N ILE A 225 -4.37 -2.97 -17.88
CA ILE A 225 -3.22 -2.08 -18.09
C ILE A 225 -1.97 -2.94 -18.19
N LEU A 226 -1.07 -2.63 -19.13
CA LEU A 226 0.17 -3.36 -19.33
C LEU A 226 1.23 -2.96 -18.29
N ARG A 227 2.25 -3.81 -18.07
CA ARG A 227 3.37 -3.55 -17.15
C ARG A 227 4.01 -2.17 -17.37
N ASP A 228 4.35 -1.85 -18.61
CA ASP A 228 5.00 -0.58 -18.97
C ASP A 228 4.08 0.63 -18.77
N ASP A 229 2.77 0.43 -18.87
CA ASP A 229 1.78 1.47 -18.67
C ASP A 229 1.56 1.79 -17.18
N ILE A 230 1.71 0.80 -16.29
CA ILE A 230 1.77 1.05 -14.83
C ILE A 230 2.98 1.92 -14.48
N ARG A 231 4.14 1.66 -15.09
CA ARG A 231 5.34 2.52 -14.89
C ARG A 231 5.12 3.95 -15.34
N LYS A 232 4.25 4.18 -16.33
CA LYS A 232 3.86 5.49 -16.85
C LYS A 232 2.61 6.09 -16.17
N SER A 233 2.14 5.53 -15.05
CA SER A 233 0.99 6.05 -14.29
C SER A 233 -0.32 6.09 -15.08
N ARG A 234 -0.52 5.12 -15.98
CA ARG A 234 -1.77 5.00 -16.76
C ARG A 234 -2.93 4.45 -15.92
N ASP A 235 -2.62 3.78 -14.82
CA ASP A 235 -3.55 3.41 -13.75
C ASP A 235 -4.15 4.64 -13.09
N GLU A 236 -3.33 5.62 -12.71
CA GLU A 236 -3.81 6.86 -12.12
C GLU A 236 -4.60 7.69 -13.14
N GLU A 237 -4.18 7.71 -14.41
CA GLU A 237 -4.94 8.33 -15.50
C GLU A 237 -6.33 7.70 -15.67
N LEU A 238 -6.41 6.37 -15.59
CA LEU A 238 -7.67 5.62 -15.62
C LEU A 238 -8.56 5.98 -14.42
N ILE A 239 -8.00 6.06 -13.22
CA ILE A 239 -8.73 6.46 -12.01
C ILE A 239 -9.23 7.90 -12.13
N CYS A 240 -8.41 8.81 -12.66
CA CYS A 240 -8.81 10.20 -12.87
C CYS A 240 -10.04 10.30 -13.79
N HIS A 241 -10.05 9.53 -14.90
CA HIS A 241 -11.23 9.44 -15.75
C HIS A 241 -12.46 8.85 -15.03
N LEU A 242 -12.28 7.79 -14.24
CA LEU A 242 -13.38 7.20 -13.46
C LEU A 242 -13.94 8.19 -12.44
N LEU A 243 -13.08 8.83 -11.65
CA LEU A 243 -13.45 9.84 -10.66
C LEU A 243 -14.20 11.00 -11.32
N SER A 244 -13.68 11.52 -12.43
CA SER A 244 -14.33 12.61 -13.16
C SER A 244 -15.73 12.23 -13.65
N TYR A 245 -15.93 11.00 -14.11
CA TYR A 245 -17.24 10.55 -14.59
C TYR A 245 -18.21 10.29 -13.45
N VAL A 246 -17.73 9.71 -12.34
CA VAL A 246 -18.57 9.47 -11.15
C VAL A 246 -19.11 10.79 -10.60
N LEU A 247 -18.28 11.82 -10.52
CA LEU A 247 -18.66 13.11 -9.93
C LEU A 247 -19.40 14.01 -10.92
N LEU A 248 -18.96 14.05 -12.18
CA LEU A 248 -19.50 14.95 -13.21
C LEU A 248 -19.70 14.22 -14.55
N PRO A 249 -20.68 13.29 -14.64
CA PRO A 249 -20.84 12.42 -15.81
C PRO A 249 -21.09 13.18 -17.11
N ALA A 250 -21.80 14.31 -17.07
CA ALA A 250 -22.11 15.11 -18.25
C ALA A 250 -20.90 15.93 -18.74
N GLN A 251 -20.08 16.45 -17.83
CA GLN A 251 -18.94 17.34 -18.10
C GLN A 251 -17.62 16.60 -18.32
N SER A 252 -17.50 15.36 -17.83
CA SER A 252 -16.27 14.57 -17.93
C SER A 252 -15.80 14.38 -19.38
N GLN A 253 -14.49 14.27 -19.60
CA GLN A 253 -13.95 14.01 -20.93
C GLN A 253 -12.83 12.96 -20.92
N THR A 254 -12.49 12.47 -22.11
CA THR A 254 -11.45 11.45 -22.33
C THR A 254 -10.13 12.04 -22.86
N THR A 255 -10.02 13.37 -22.97
CA THR A 255 -8.86 14.04 -23.55
C THR A 255 -7.77 14.26 -22.51
N SER A 256 -6.51 14.27 -22.95
CA SER A 256 -5.39 14.64 -22.08
C SER A 256 -5.49 16.09 -21.60
N THR A 257 -5.98 17.02 -22.43
CA THR A 257 -6.17 18.43 -22.08
C THR A 257 -7.14 18.60 -20.92
N TYR A 258 -8.27 17.87 -20.93
CA TYR A 258 -9.21 17.88 -19.81
C TYR A 258 -8.56 17.41 -18.51
N LEU A 259 -7.73 16.35 -18.59
CA LEU A 259 -6.98 15.92 -17.40
C LEU A 259 -5.95 16.96 -16.95
N ASP A 260 -5.32 17.69 -17.87
CA ASP A 260 -4.40 18.77 -17.50
C ASP A 260 -5.14 19.88 -16.74
N GLU A 261 -6.37 20.21 -17.17
CA GLU A 261 -7.24 21.19 -16.50
C GLU A 261 -7.59 20.76 -15.07
N LEU A 262 -7.93 19.48 -14.85
CA LEU A 262 -8.30 18.96 -13.52
C LEU A 262 -7.20 19.10 -12.46
N TYR A 263 -5.92 19.20 -12.87
CA TYR A 263 -4.78 19.33 -11.97
C TYR A 263 -4.32 20.78 -11.79
N GLN A 264 -4.94 21.72 -12.50
CA GLN A 264 -4.69 23.15 -12.40
C GLN A 264 -5.78 23.81 -11.54
N SER A 265 -5.40 24.28 -10.35
CA SER A 265 -6.33 24.73 -9.30
C SER A 265 -7.24 25.91 -9.69
N ASN A 266 -6.93 26.64 -10.76
CA ASN A 266 -7.67 27.81 -11.23
C ASN A 266 -8.61 27.52 -12.42
N THR A 267 -8.72 26.27 -12.86
CA THR A 267 -9.63 25.92 -13.97
C THR A 267 -11.04 25.64 -13.47
N THR A 268 -12.04 25.90 -14.31
CA THR A 268 -13.44 25.59 -14.01
C THR A 268 -13.63 24.11 -13.67
N SER A 269 -13.05 23.20 -14.47
CA SER A 269 -13.19 21.76 -14.24
C SER A 269 -12.54 21.29 -12.93
N SER A 270 -11.39 21.87 -12.52
CA SER A 270 -10.79 21.56 -11.23
C SER A 270 -11.67 22.03 -10.07
N ILE A 271 -12.26 23.23 -10.17
CA ILE A 271 -13.14 23.78 -9.12
C ILE A 271 -14.41 22.95 -8.99
N GLU A 272 -15.04 22.57 -10.10
CA GLU A 272 -16.26 21.75 -10.12
C GLU A 272 -16.02 20.37 -9.49
N ILE A 273 -14.95 19.66 -9.87
CA ILE A 273 -14.62 18.36 -9.27
C ILE A 273 -14.33 18.52 -7.77
N LEU A 274 -13.56 19.54 -7.37
CA LEU A 274 -13.22 19.75 -5.97
C LEU A 274 -14.47 20.00 -5.11
N ASN A 275 -15.44 20.76 -5.63
CA ASN A 275 -16.71 20.97 -4.97
C ASN A 275 -17.48 19.65 -4.76
N GLU A 276 -17.49 18.76 -5.75
CA GLU A 276 -18.13 17.43 -5.61
C GLU A 276 -17.37 16.53 -4.63
N ILE A 277 -16.04 16.54 -4.63
CA ILE A 277 -15.23 15.82 -3.63
C ILE A 277 -15.57 16.28 -2.21
N ASN A 278 -15.67 17.60 -2.01
CA ASN A 278 -16.00 18.17 -0.71
C ASN A 278 -17.42 17.82 -0.24
N LYS A 279 -18.40 17.78 -1.16
CA LYS A 279 -19.77 17.35 -0.85
C LYS A 279 -19.85 15.90 -0.39
N HIS A 280 -19.12 15.00 -1.04
CA HIS A 280 -19.15 13.56 -0.74
C HIS A 280 -18.19 13.15 0.37
N SER A 281 -17.26 14.02 0.79
CA SER A 281 -16.03 13.68 1.53
C SER A 281 -15.06 12.83 0.71
N LYS A 282 -13.79 13.25 0.70
CA LYS A 282 -12.68 12.53 0.07
C LYS A 282 -12.58 11.08 0.56
N GLU A 283 -12.71 10.87 1.87
CA GLU A 283 -12.58 9.53 2.47
C GLU A 283 -13.68 8.59 1.98
N HIS A 284 -14.92 9.07 1.92
CA HIS A 284 -16.05 8.31 1.42
C HIS A 284 -15.83 7.87 -0.04
N LEU A 285 -15.30 8.77 -0.89
CA LEU A 285 -15.02 8.46 -2.29
C LEU A 285 -13.93 7.40 -2.44
N ILE A 286 -12.82 7.54 -1.70
CA ILE A 286 -11.74 6.55 -1.71
C ILE A 286 -12.28 5.17 -1.29
N ILE A 287 -13.02 5.10 -0.19
CA ILE A 287 -13.59 3.86 0.33
C ILE A 287 -14.59 3.26 -0.67
N SER A 288 -15.41 4.08 -1.32
CA SER A 288 -16.37 3.63 -2.34
C SER A 288 -15.69 3.03 -3.56
N PHE A 289 -14.64 3.68 -4.08
CA PHE A 289 -13.85 3.16 -5.20
C PHE A 289 -13.16 1.84 -4.86
N ASN A 290 -12.57 1.78 -3.67
CA ASN A 290 -11.89 0.60 -3.16
C ASN A 290 -12.87 -0.57 -2.96
N HIS A 291 -14.07 -0.30 -2.47
CA HIS A 291 -15.11 -1.31 -2.34
C HIS A 291 -15.53 -1.89 -3.70
N VAL A 292 -15.79 -1.03 -4.70
CA VAL A 292 -16.11 -1.50 -6.07
C VAL A 292 -14.98 -2.37 -6.63
N TYR A 293 -13.73 -1.97 -6.40
CA TYR A 293 -12.57 -2.78 -6.78
C TYR A 293 -12.52 -4.14 -6.05
N ASP A 294 -12.74 -4.17 -4.74
CA ASP A 294 -12.77 -5.41 -3.96
C ASP A 294 -13.87 -6.36 -4.45
N GLU A 295 -15.04 -5.83 -4.82
CA GLU A 295 -16.12 -6.60 -5.44
C GLU A 295 -15.71 -7.13 -6.82
N MET A 296 -14.97 -6.35 -7.62
CA MET A 296 -14.39 -6.82 -8.89
C MET A 296 -13.42 -7.98 -8.69
N LYS A 297 -12.56 -7.95 -7.65
CA LYS A 297 -11.69 -9.10 -7.31
C LYS A 297 -12.50 -10.37 -7.06
N LYS A 298 -13.65 -10.26 -6.39
CA LYS A 298 -14.55 -11.41 -6.11
C LYS A 298 -15.25 -11.92 -7.38
N ILE A 299 -15.59 -11.03 -8.31
CA ILE A 299 -16.17 -11.39 -9.63
C ILE A 299 -15.15 -12.18 -10.45
N PHE A 300 -13.90 -11.73 -10.53
CA PHE A 300 -12.83 -12.39 -11.28
C PHE A 300 -11.86 -13.16 -10.36
N LYS A 301 -12.43 -13.95 -9.46
CA LYS A 301 -11.68 -14.83 -8.55
C LYS A 301 -10.74 -15.77 -9.34
N GLU A 302 -9.64 -16.18 -8.70
CA GLU A 302 -8.55 -17.00 -9.30
C GLU A 302 -9.00 -18.32 -9.94
N ASP A 303 -10.13 -18.88 -9.50
CA ASP A 303 -10.74 -20.09 -10.05
C ASP A 303 -11.58 -19.83 -11.33
N ARG A 304 -11.55 -18.60 -11.87
CA ARG A 304 -12.28 -18.17 -13.07
C ARG A 304 -11.34 -17.54 -14.09
N SER A 305 -11.84 -17.34 -15.33
CA SER A 305 -11.09 -16.60 -16.35
C SER A 305 -10.88 -15.15 -15.95
N ASN A 306 -9.69 -14.61 -16.25
CA ASN A 306 -9.36 -13.21 -16.02
C ASN A 306 -10.27 -12.25 -16.81
N PHE A 307 -10.18 -10.95 -16.51
CA PHE A 307 -11.08 -9.92 -17.08
C PHE A 307 -11.04 -9.95 -18.61
N SER A 308 -9.86 -9.82 -19.19
CA SER A 308 -9.70 -9.72 -20.64
C SER A 308 -10.21 -10.98 -21.35
N ASN A 309 -9.83 -12.17 -20.89
CA ASN A 309 -10.30 -13.41 -21.48
C ASN A 309 -11.82 -13.57 -21.38
N THR A 310 -12.41 -13.15 -20.26
CA THR A 310 -13.86 -13.20 -20.02
C THR A 310 -14.61 -12.29 -21.00
N LEU A 311 -14.24 -11.01 -21.07
CA LEU A 311 -14.98 -10.03 -21.87
C LEU A 311 -14.75 -10.20 -23.37
N TYR A 312 -13.53 -10.58 -23.78
CA TYR A 312 -13.08 -10.59 -25.17
C TYR A 312 -12.98 -11.99 -25.80
N LYS A 313 -13.40 -13.04 -25.10
CA LYS A 313 -13.27 -14.45 -25.54
C LYS A 313 -11.84 -14.81 -25.96
N GLY A 314 -10.85 -14.30 -25.24
CA GLY A 314 -9.42 -14.56 -25.48
C GLY A 314 -8.75 -13.66 -26.54
N LYS A 315 -9.44 -12.68 -27.13
CA LYS A 315 -8.79 -11.68 -28.00
C LYS A 315 -7.93 -10.71 -27.19
N THR A 316 -6.78 -10.33 -27.75
CA THR A 316 -5.87 -9.36 -27.11
C THR A 316 -6.24 -7.95 -27.55
N ILE A 317 -7.11 -7.29 -26.78
CA ILE A 317 -7.59 -5.92 -27.05
C ILE A 317 -7.35 -5.05 -25.81
N LYS A 318 -7.01 -3.77 -26.04
CA LYS A 318 -6.83 -2.80 -24.95
C LYS A 318 -8.10 -2.71 -24.11
N SER A 319 -7.99 -3.17 -22.87
CA SER A 319 -9.15 -3.47 -22.02
C SER A 319 -9.60 -2.30 -21.14
N SER A 320 -8.87 -1.18 -21.13
CA SER A 320 -9.15 -0.04 -20.25
C SER A 320 -10.54 0.59 -20.44
N ARG A 321 -11.04 0.69 -21.68
CA ARG A 321 -12.39 1.23 -21.95
C ARG A 321 -13.49 0.30 -21.41
N ALA A 322 -13.36 -1.01 -21.64
CA ALA A 322 -14.29 -2.00 -21.12
C ALA A 322 -14.26 -2.03 -19.58
N TYR A 323 -13.07 -1.87 -19.00
CA TYR A 323 -12.93 -1.74 -17.55
C TYR A 323 -13.67 -0.52 -17.02
N GLN A 324 -13.57 0.65 -17.67
CA GLN A 324 -14.34 1.83 -17.25
C GLN A 324 -15.84 1.57 -17.26
N VAL A 325 -16.36 0.95 -18.33
CA VAL A 325 -17.79 0.64 -18.43
C VAL A 325 -18.22 -0.31 -17.30
N LEU A 326 -17.49 -1.40 -17.06
CA LEU A 326 -17.85 -2.34 -16.01
C LEU A 326 -17.72 -1.71 -14.61
N PHE A 327 -16.63 -1.02 -14.32
CA PHE A 327 -16.41 -0.36 -13.04
C PHE A 327 -17.54 0.64 -12.74
N LEU A 328 -17.90 1.50 -13.69
CA LEU A 328 -18.96 2.48 -13.52
C LEU A 328 -20.34 1.84 -13.39
N SER A 329 -20.57 0.70 -14.05
CA SER A 329 -21.80 -0.08 -13.90
C SER A 329 -21.92 -0.68 -12.50
N LEU A 330 -20.80 -1.19 -11.96
CA LEU A 330 -20.74 -1.70 -10.60
C LEU A 330 -20.85 -0.58 -9.57
N TYR A 331 -20.21 0.57 -9.80
CA TYR A 331 -20.34 1.75 -8.95
C TYR A 331 -21.80 2.21 -8.84
N GLU A 332 -22.50 2.30 -9.97
CA GLU A 332 -23.92 2.66 -10.00
C GLU A 332 -24.79 1.68 -9.20
N LEU A 333 -24.51 0.37 -9.30
CA LEU A 333 -25.29 -0.65 -8.58
C LEU A 333 -24.96 -0.72 -7.09
N LEU A 334 -23.68 -0.75 -6.74
CA LEU A 334 -23.18 -0.94 -5.38
C LEU A 334 -23.30 0.33 -4.54
N ILE A 335 -22.95 1.49 -5.11
CA ILE A 335 -22.82 2.75 -4.37
C ILE A 335 -24.09 3.59 -4.55
N THR A 336 -24.46 3.93 -5.79
CA THR A 336 -25.62 4.81 -6.05
C THR A 336 -26.93 4.13 -5.68
N LYS A 337 -27.13 2.88 -6.11
CA LYS A 337 -28.37 2.11 -5.87
C LYS A 337 -28.33 1.24 -4.61
N LYS A 338 -27.19 1.23 -3.89
CA LYS A 338 -26.99 0.46 -2.65
C LYS A 338 -27.40 -1.02 -2.76
N LYS A 339 -27.18 -1.64 -3.91
CA LYS A 339 -27.44 -3.07 -4.12
C LYS A 339 -26.24 -3.92 -3.70
N VAL A 340 -26.49 -5.20 -3.45
CA VAL A 340 -25.47 -6.18 -3.03
C VAL A 340 -25.43 -7.31 -4.04
N ILE A 341 -24.22 -7.73 -4.44
CA ILE A 341 -24.02 -8.91 -5.29
C ILE A 341 -24.43 -10.15 -4.50
N ASN A 342 -25.39 -10.92 -5.03
CA ASN A 342 -25.84 -12.16 -4.39
C ASN A 342 -25.19 -13.41 -5.01
N ASN A 343 -24.68 -13.31 -6.24
CA ASN A 343 -24.04 -14.43 -6.93
C ASN A 343 -22.90 -13.97 -7.86
N TYR A 344 -21.66 -14.07 -7.36
CA TYR A 344 -20.48 -13.67 -8.11
C TYR A 344 -20.19 -14.54 -9.35
N LYS A 345 -20.53 -15.83 -9.30
CA LYS A 345 -20.29 -16.75 -10.43
C LYS A 345 -21.22 -16.41 -11.59
N ASN A 346 -22.52 -16.27 -11.33
CA ASN A 346 -23.49 -15.91 -12.35
C ASN A 346 -23.19 -14.51 -12.93
N LEU A 347 -22.78 -13.56 -12.09
CA LEU A 347 -22.36 -12.23 -12.56
C LEU A 347 -21.15 -12.34 -13.51
N HIS A 348 -20.12 -13.12 -13.13
CA HIS A 348 -18.98 -13.39 -14.02
C HIS A 348 -19.43 -14.02 -15.35
N ASP A 349 -20.31 -15.01 -15.28
CA ASP A 349 -20.86 -15.69 -16.46
C ASP A 349 -21.63 -14.72 -17.38
N SER A 350 -22.40 -13.79 -16.83
CA SER A 350 -23.10 -12.72 -17.59
C SER A 350 -22.15 -11.80 -18.36
N LEU A 351 -20.87 -11.73 -18.00
CA LEU A 351 -19.87 -10.88 -18.67
C LEU A 351 -19.14 -11.59 -19.81
N LYS A 352 -19.32 -12.90 -19.97
CA LYS A 352 -18.61 -13.71 -20.98
C LYS A 352 -18.95 -13.24 -22.39
N GLY A 353 -17.97 -12.68 -23.08
CA GLY A 353 -18.12 -12.22 -24.46
C GLY A 353 -18.93 -10.94 -24.63
N VAL A 354 -19.15 -10.18 -23.55
CA VAL A 354 -19.91 -8.92 -23.58
C VAL A 354 -19.33 -7.92 -24.57
N TYR A 355 -18.02 -7.97 -24.83
CA TYR A 355 -17.40 -7.05 -25.78
C TYR A 355 -17.97 -7.23 -27.19
N GLU A 356 -17.96 -8.46 -27.73
CA GLU A 356 -18.45 -8.74 -29.08
C GLU A 356 -19.95 -8.47 -29.20
N GLN A 357 -20.71 -8.77 -28.14
CA GLN A 357 -22.17 -8.68 -28.15
C GLN A 357 -22.67 -7.24 -27.99
N HIS A 358 -21.99 -6.41 -27.18
CA HIS A 358 -22.53 -5.12 -26.75
C HIS A 358 -21.58 -3.94 -26.92
N TYR A 359 -20.26 -4.14 -26.81
CA TYR A 359 -19.31 -3.02 -26.78
C TYR A 359 -18.71 -2.70 -28.15
N LYS A 360 -18.49 -3.72 -28.98
CA LYS A 360 -17.71 -3.65 -30.21
C LYS A 360 -18.15 -2.54 -31.14
N SER A 361 -19.45 -2.45 -31.43
CA SER A 361 -20.02 -1.44 -32.35
C SER A 361 -19.72 0.01 -31.95
N ILE A 362 -19.49 0.27 -30.66
CA ILE A 362 -19.15 1.59 -30.13
C ILE A 362 -17.64 1.72 -29.95
N MET A 363 -16.98 0.72 -29.36
CA MET A 363 -15.59 0.81 -28.94
C MET A 363 -14.56 0.61 -30.07
N GLU A 364 -14.91 -0.12 -31.12
CA GLU A 364 -14.05 -0.38 -32.29
C GLU A 364 -14.18 0.74 -33.35
N SER A 365 -15.08 1.69 -33.16
CA SER A 365 -15.25 2.80 -34.09
C SER A 365 -14.06 3.78 -34.06
N ASP A 366 -13.67 4.28 -35.23
CA ASP A 366 -12.59 5.28 -35.38
C ASP A 366 -12.97 6.67 -34.84
N ARG A 367 -14.23 6.87 -34.44
CA ARG A 367 -14.70 8.12 -33.86
C ARG A 367 -14.30 8.27 -32.39
N LYS A 368 -14.22 9.52 -31.95
CA LYS A 368 -13.91 9.85 -30.56
C LYS A 368 -14.98 9.29 -29.61
N TRP A 369 -14.53 8.51 -28.62
CA TRP A 369 -15.36 8.00 -27.54
C TRP A 369 -15.84 9.12 -26.62
N ASN A 370 -17.16 9.30 -26.51
CA ASN A 370 -17.80 10.39 -25.76
C ASN A 370 -18.67 9.90 -24.58
N ASN A 371 -19.24 10.84 -23.82
CA ASN A 371 -20.05 10.51 -22.63
C ASN A 371 -21.35 9.78 -22.97
N ASN A 372 -21.99 10.11 -24.09
CA ASN A 372 -23.22 9.43 -24.52
C ASN A 372 -22.96 7.95 -24.81
N ASP A 373 -21.85 7.65 -25.47
CA ASP A 373 -21.40 6.29 -25.72
C ASP A 373 -21.14 5.54 -24.41
N ARG A 374 -20.40 6.18 -23.49
CA ARG A 374 -20.12 5.59 -22.17
C ARG A 374 -21.41 5.29 -21.40
N GLY A 375 -22.34 6.24 -21.34
CA GLY A 375 -23.63 6.09 -20.66
C GLY A 375 -24.54 5.04 -21.30
N ARG A 376 -24.51 4.88 -22.64
CA ARG A 376 -25.22 3.78 -23.33
C ARG A 376 -24.64 2.42 -22.92
N LEU A 377 -23.33 2.28 -22.93
CA LEU A 377 -22.66 1.03 -22.56
C LEU A 377 -22.85 0.68 -21.08
N ILE A 378 -22.82 1.67 -20.18
CA ILE A 378 -23.11 1.46 -18.75
C ILE A 378 -24.53 0.91 -18.57
N ARG A 379 -25.54 1.54 -19.19
CA ARG A 379 -26.93 1.06 -19.08
C ARG A 379 -27.11 -0.34 -19.64
N ALA A 380 -26.48 -0.64 -20.79
CA ALA A 380 -26.51 -1.98 -21.36
C ALA A 380 -25.87 -3.01 -20.40
N THR A 381 -24.71 -2.68 -19.85
CA THR A 381 -23.98 -3.55 -18.91
C THR A 381 -24.78 -3.79 -17.64
N ILE A 382 -25.38 -2.74 -17.05
CA ILE A 382 -26.29 -2.86 -15.91
C ILE A 382 -27.43 -3.83 -16.24
N GLY A 383 -28.08 -3.68 -17.41
CA GLY A 383 -29.16 -4.58 -17.83
C GLY A 383 -28.77 -6.05 -17.90
N LEU A 384 -27.49 -6.36 -18.17
CA LEU A 384 -26.98 -7.74 -18.21
C LEU A 384 -26.71 -8.31 -16.81
N ILE A 385 -26.26 -7.48 -15.87
CA ILE A 385 -25.75 -7.94 -14.58
C ILE A 385 -26.73 -7.74 -13.42
N ASP A 386 -27.74 -6.87 -13.54
CA ASP A 386 -28.62 -6.44 -12.45
C ASP A 386 -29.35 -7.60 -11.75
N ASN A 387 -29.68 -8.67 -12.48
CA ASN A 387 -30.33 -9.86 -11.94
C ASN A 387 -29.46 -10.62 -10.91
N ASN A 388 -28.15 -10.35 -10.86
CA ASN A 388 -27.21 -10.91 -9.90
C ASN A 388 -27.04 -10.02 -8.64
N PHE A 389 -27.90 -9.02 -8.49
CA PHE A 389 -27.93 -8.11 -7.36
C PHE A 389 -29.24 -8.20 -6.60
N SER A 390 -29.20 -7.83 -5.32
CA SER A 390 -30.38 -7.74 -4.46
C SER A 390 -30.41 -6.44 -3.66
N SER A 391 -31.62 -5.96 -3.37
CA SER A 391 -31.85 -4.86 -2.43
C SER A 391 -31.90 -5.43 -1.01
N SER A 392 -30.77 -5.50 -0.32
CA SER A 392 -30.72 -5.87 1.11
C SER A 392 -30.57 -4.60 1.94
N ARG A 393 -31.36 -4.40 3.00
CA ARG A 393 -31.17 -3.27 3.94
C ARG A 393 -30.03 -3.51 4.93
N ASN A 394 -29.78 -4.76 5.30
CA ASN A 394 -28.82 -5.12 6.36
C ASN A 394 -27.40 -5.38 5.85
N LYS A 395 -27.20 -5.45 4.53
CA LYS A 395 -25.90 -5.71 3.90
C LYS A 395 -25.45 -4.59 2.96
N GLN A 396 -26.07 -3.41 3.07
CA GLN A 396 -25.68 -2.26 2.25
C GLN A 396 -24.25 -1.87 2.59
N PHE A 397 -23.52 -1.46 1.57
CA PHE A 397 -22.22 -0.87 1.77
C PHE A 397 -22.36 0.46 2.51
N GLU A 398 -21.72 0.54 3.67
CA GLU A 398 -21.61 1.77 4.47
C GLU A 398 -20.11 2.03 4.71
N PRO A 399 -19.55 3.14 4.19
CA PRO A 399 -18.11 3.38 4.20
C PRO A 399 -17.45 3.31 5.58
N GLY A 400 -18.14 3.74 6.64
CA GLY A 400 -17.59 3.70 8.01
C GLY A 400 -17.34 2.28 8.55
N GLY A 401 -18.00 1.27 7.97
CA GLY A 401 -17.80 -0.14 8.31
C GLY A 401 -16.84 -0.88 7.36
N TRP A 402 -16.32 -0.20 6.33
CA TRP A 402 -15.45 -0.85 5.36
C TRP A 402 -14.08 -1.16 5.98
N VAL A 403 -13.60 -2.35 5.67
CA VAL A 403 -12.33 -2.86 6.18
C VAL A 403 -11.38 -2.97 5.00
N LYS A 404 -10.21 -2.35 5.14
CA LYS A 404 -9.11 -2.45 4.17
C LYS A 404 -8.79 -3.91 3.89
N SER A 405 -8.57 -4.28 2.63
CA SER A 405 -8.21 -5.66 2.28
C SER A 405 -6.99 -6.14 3.07
N LEU A 406 -6.99 -7.41 3.46
CA LEU A 406 -5.87 -8.02 4.18
C LEU A 406 -4.53 -7.91 3.43
N GLU A 407 -4.53 -7.97 2.09
CA GLU A 407 -3.31 -7.81 1.30
C GLU A 407 -2.64 -6.45 1.51
N ASN A 408 -3.43 -5.37 1.50
CA ASN A 408 -2.95 -4.02 1.76
C ASN A 408 -2.43 -3.87 3.20
N ILE A 409 -3.15 -4.43 4.18
CA ILE A 409 -2.72 -4.43 5.59
C ILE A 409 -1.38 -5.16 5.75
N ILE A 410 -1.22 -6.32 5.11
CA ILE A 410 0.03 -7.09 5.14
C ILE A 410 1.17 -6.31 4.50
N ASN A 411 0.95 -5.68 3.34
CA ASN A 411 2.00 -4.91 2.68
C ASN A 411 2.40 -3.66 3.48
N GLU A 412 1.45 -2.92 4.07
CA GLU A 412 1.73 -1.78 4.94
C GLU A 412 2.58 -2.17 6.16
N SER A 413 2.28 -3.33 6.77
CA SER A 413 2.97 -3.81 7.97
C SER A 413 4.47 -4.02 7.79
N LYS A 414 4.93 -4.31 6.57
CA LYS A 414 6.35 -4.53 6.25
C LYS A 414 7.18 -3.30 6.61
N SER A 415 6.69 -2.14 6.18
CA SER A 415 7.32 -0.84 6.40
C SER A 415 7.05 -0.21 7.77
N GLU A 416 6.07 -0.70 8.53
CA GLU A 416 5.59 -0.06 9.76
C GLU A 416 5.32 -1.04 10.91
N GLN A 417 6.22 -1.99 11.14
CA GLN A 417 6.08 -3.10 12.10
C GLN A 417 5.66 -2.70 13.54
N GLN A 418 5.98 -1.48 13.97
CA GLN A 418 5.60 -0.93 15.27
C GLN A 418 4.08 -0.66 15.43
N SER A 419 3.30 -0.72 14.36
CA SER A 419 1.84 -0.51 14.38
C SER A 419 1.03 -1.77 14.06
N TYR A 420 1.70 -2.89 13.78
CA TYR A 420 1.06 -4.15 13.37
C TYR A 420 1.62 -5.35 14.17
N ASP A 421 0.77 -6.33 14.44
CA ASP A 421 1.16 -7.61 15.06
C ASP A 421 0.25 -8.72 14.54
N TYR A 422 0.81 -9.92 14.34
CA TYR A 422 0.04 -11.06 13.85
C TYR A 422 -0.11 -12.15 14.91
N LYS A 423 -1.25 -12.85 14.86
CA LYS A 423 -1.52 -14.02 15.67
C LYS A 423 -2.19 -15.08 14.80
N ALA A 424 -1.68 -16.32 14.86
CA ALA A 424 -2.28 -17.42 14.11
C ALA A 424 -3.73 -17.69 14.55
N GLY A 425 -3.99 -17.68 15.85
CA GLY A 425 -5.30 -17.85 16.45
C GLY A 425 -5.27 -17.48 17.94
N LEU A 426 -6.38 -17.67 18.64
CA LEU A 426 -6.46 -17.52 20.11
C LEU A 426 -6.73 -18.84 20.81
N VAL A 427 -6.65 -19.97 20.11
CA VAL A 427 -6.66 -21.30 20.69
C VAL A 427 -5.26 -21.90 20.74
N THR A 428 -4.94 -22.61 21.82
CA THR A 428 -3.67 -23.34 21.91
C THR A 428 -3.76 -24.57 21.02
N THR A 429 -2.90 -24.67 20.01
CA THR A 429 -2.91 -25.75 19.01
C THR A 429 -1.92 -26.88 19.32
N SER A 430 -1.00 -26.69 20.27
CA SER A 430 -0.02 -27.71 20.67
C SER A 430 0.25 -27.70 22.19
N PRO A 431 -0.28 -28.69 22.95
CA PRO A 431 -1.36 -29.60 22.55
C PRO A 431 -2.67 -28.83 22.32
N LEU A 432 -3.54 -29.34 21.46
CA LEU A 432 -4.83 -28.69 21.17
C LEU A 432 -5.70 -28.63 22.42
N LYS A 433 -6.11 -27.43 22.82
CA LYS A 433 -7.00 -27.20 23.98
C LYS A 433 -8.35 -26.65 23.53
N LYS A 434 -9.43 -27.17 24.11
CA LYS A 434 -10.80 -26.68 23.85
C LYS A 434 -11.16 -25.50 24.76
N GLU A 435 -10.33 -24.47 24.77
CA GLU A 435 -10.57 -23.23 25.50
C GLU A 435 -9.94 -22.03 24.79
N LEU A 436 -10.53 -20.85 24.99
CA LEU A 436 -9.97 -19.59 24.54
C LEU A 436 -8.72 -19.24 25.38
N ASN A 437 -7.61 -18.95 24.73
CA ASN A 437 -6.37 -18.56 25.39
C ASN A 437 -6.44 -17.08 25.82
N LYS A 438 -7.02 -16.87 27.01
CA LYS A 438 -7.17 -15.56 27.65
C LYS A 438 -5.85 -14.80 27.81
N LYS A 439 -4.74 -15.51 28.07
CA LYS A 439 -3.39 -14.91 28.17
C LYS A 439 -2.92 -14.31 26.85
N LEU A 440 -3.29 -14.90 25.71
CA LEU A 440 -3.00 -14.30 24.40
C LEU A 440 -3.79 -13.01 24.20
N ILE A 441 -5.07 -12.97 24.61
CA ILE A 441 -5.87 -11.74 24.53
C ILE A 441 -5.27 -10.64 25.42
N ASP A 442 -4.81 -10.98 26.62
CA ASP A 442 -4.08 -10.04 27.49
C ASP A 442 -2.80 -9.51 26.81
N LYS A 443 -2.05 -10.39 26.13
CA LYS A 443 -0.86 -10.01 25.35
C LYS A 443 -1.22 -9.09 24.17
N ILE A 444 -2.36 -9.31 23.52
CA ILE A 444 -2.88 -8.44 22.46
C ILE A 444 -3.19 -7.04 23.02
N LEU A 445 -3.88 -6.96 24.16
CA LEU A 445 -4.18 -5.68 24.81
C LEU A 445 -2.90 -4.94 25.20
N LYS A 446 -1.93 -5.62 25.82
CA LYS A 446 -0.61 -5.04 26.13
C LYS A 446 0.09 -4.50 24.88
N THR A 447 0.02 -5.26 23.79
CA THR A 447 0.65 -4.91 22.53
C THR A 447 0.00 -3.67 21.91
N LEU A 448 -1.33 -3.61 21.86
CA LEU A 448 -2.05 -2.43 21.39
C LEU A 448 -1.70 -1.19 22.22
N THR A 449 -1.68 -1.30 23.56
CA THR A 449 -1.24 -0.21 24.44
C THR A 449 0.17 0.29 24.09
N ALA A 450 1.12 -0.63 23.89
CA ALA A 450 2.49 -0.28 23.52
C ALA A 450 2.57 0.42 22.14
N MET A 451 1.81 -0.07 21.16
CA MET A 451 1.74 0.51 19.82
C MET A 451 1.17 1.94 19.83
N THR A 452 0.07 2.16 20.55
CA THR A 452 -0.60 3.47 20.63
C THR A 452 0.24 4.50 21.38
N ASN A 453 1.10 4.05 22.31
CA ASN A 453 2.08 4.89 22.99
C ASN A 453 3.25 5.27 22.07
N SER A 454 3.71 4.35 21.21
CA SER A 454 4.81 4.62 20.29
C SER A 454 4.42 5.43 19.05
N THR A 455 3.24 5.18 18.48
CA THR A 455 2.87 5.70 17.16
C THR A 455 1.53 6.45 17.18
N THR A 456 1.34 7.38 16.25
CA THR A 456 0.04 8.02 15.98
C THR A 456 -0.76 7.17 15.00
N GLY A 457 -2.06 7.43 14.80
CA GLY A 457 -2.89 6.67 13.87
C GLY A 457 -3.28 5.28 14.37
N GLU A 458 -3.87 4.48 13.48
CA GLU A 458 -4.44 3.18 13.84
C GLU A 458 -3.38 2.08 13.99
N CYS A 459 -3.48 1.32 15.08
CA CYS A 459 -2.66 0.17 15.42
C CYS A 459 -3.51 -1.11 15.36
N LEU A 460 -2.95 -2.17 14.78
CA LEU A 460 -3.68 -3.36 14.39
C LEU A 460 -3.04 -4.63 14.95
N VAL A 461 -3.84 -5.48 15.58
CA VAL A 461 -3.47 -6.87 15.84
C VAL A 461 -4.41 -7.79 15.07
N ILE A 462 -3.84 -8.56 14.15
CA ILE A 462 -4.58 -9.36 13.17
C ILE A 462 -4.46 -10.82 13.55
N VAL A 463 -5.61 -11.43 13.85
CA VAL A 463 -5.75 -12.82 14.27
C VAL A 463 -6.29 -13.64 13.10
N GLY A 464 -5.73 -14.84 12.90
CA GLY A 464 -5.94 -15.67 11.72
C GLY A 464 -4.77 -15.61 10.73
N VAL A 465 -3.63 -15.05 11.13
CA VAL A 465 -2.42 -14.91 10.30
C VAL A 465 -1.20 -15.35 11.12
N ALA A 466 -0.49 -16.36 10.63
CA ALA A 466 0.77 -16.84 11.20
C ALA A 466 1.97 -16.18 10.50
N GLU A 467 2.95 -15.72 11.27
CA GLU A 467 4.19 -15.08 10.77
C GLU A 467 5.17 -16.10 10.19
N HIS A 468 5.12 -17.35 10.68
CA HIS A 468 6.01 -18.42 10.29
C HIS A 468 5.22 -19.65 9.85
N GLU A 469 5.81 -20.41 8.92
CA GLU A 469 5.15 -21.59 8.36
C GLU A 469 4.88 -22.65 9.43
N ASP A 470 5.76 -22.80 10.41
CA ASP A 470 5.59 -23.76 11.50
C ASP A 470 4.33 -23.48 12.33
N GLY A 471 4.02 -22.20 12.56
CA GLY A 471 2.76 -21.80 13.21
C GLY A 471 1.54 -22.15 12.36
N ALA A 472 1.65 -21.98 11.04
CA ALA A 472 0.58 -22.35 10.10
C ALA A 472 0.38 -23.86 9.99
N LYS A 473 1.48 -24.63 9.98
CA LYS A 473 1.48 -26.10 10.03
C LYS A 473 0.86 -26.59 11.34
N ALA A 474 1.23 -26.03 12.48
CA ALA A 474 0.63 -26.37 13.77
C ALA A 474 -0.89 -26.11 13.79
N HIS A 475 -1.35 -24.99 13.22
CA HIS A 475 -2.78 -24.72 13.07
C HIS A 475 -3.46 -25.74 12.13
N ARG A 476 -2.87 -26.01 10.96
CA ARG A 476 -3.37 -27.01 10.01
C ARG A 476 -3.49 -28.38 10.67
N ASP A 477 -2.47 -28.82 11.39
CA ASP A 477 -2.43 -30.14 11.99
C ASP A 477 -3.44 -30.26 13.14
N ALA A 478 -3.69 -29.17 13.88
CA ALA A 478 -4.71 -29.12 14.93
C ALA A 478 -6.15 -29.20 14.41
N PHE A 479 -6.46 -28.55 13.27
CA PHE A 479 -7.83 -28.44 12.76
C PHE A 479 -8.09 -29.21 11.46
N ASN A 480 -7.07 -29.82 10.87
CA ASN A 480 -7.06 -30.49 9.57
C ASN A 480 -7.52 -29.59 8.40
N LYS A 481 -6.99 -28.37 8.35
CA LYS A 481 -7.44 -27.30 7.43
C LYS A 481 -6.26 -26.55 6.82
N SER A 482 -6.31 -26.35 5.50
CA SER A 482 -5.23 -25.66 4.77
C SER A 482 -5.09 -24.19 5.17
N TYR A 483 -3.92 -23.63 4.92
CA TYR A 483 -3.63 -22.20 5.02
C TYR A 483 -3.28 -21.62 3.64
N ILE A 484 -3.44 -20.31 3.49
CA ILE A 484 -3.08 -19.57 2.27
C ILE A 484 -1.77 -18.85 2.52
N LYS A 485 -0.74 -19.11 1.71
CA LYS A 485 0.49 -18.31 1.74
C LYS A 485 0.27 -17.02 0.95
N TYR A 486 0.57 -15.87 1.56
CA TYR A 486 0.59 -14.57 0.89
C TYR A 486 1.82 -13.80 1.35
N SER A 487 2.65 -13.35 0.40
CA SER A 487 3.96 -12.74 0.72
C SER A 487 4.78 -13.69 1.62
N ASN A 488 5.14 -13.24 2.81
CA ASN A 488 5.95 -13.91 3.82
C ASN A 488 5.12 -14.41 5.02
N VAL A 489 3.79 -14.33 4.96
CA VAL A 489 2.89 -14.75 6.03
C VAL A 489 1.92 -15.83 5.55
N PHE A 490 1.25 -16.47 6.51
CA PHE A 490 0.39 -17.62 6.28
C PHE A 490 -0.97 -17.40 6.91
N ILE A 491 -2.00 -17.30 6.09
CA ILE A 491 -3.37 -16.98 6.49
C ILE A 491 -4.08 -18.29 6.84
N VAL A 492 -4.39 -18.46 8.12
CA VAL A 492 -4.98 -19.68 8.68
C VAL A 492 -6.46 -19.53 8.97
N GLY A 493 -6.92 -18.31 9.25
CA GLY A 493 -8.30 -18.01 9.65
C GLY A 493 -8.59 -18.29 11.13
N VAL A 494 -9.69 -17.74 11.64
CA VAL A 494 -10.23 -18.01 12.99
C VAL A 494 -11.50 -18.87 12.96
N ASP A 495 -12.02 -19.15 11.76
CA ASP A 495 -13.22 -19.95 11.55
C ASP A 495 -13.05 -21.38 12.07
N ASP A 496 -11.89 -21.98 11.85
CA ASP A 496 -11.59 -23.34 12.30
C ASP A 496 -11.59 -23.46 13.84
N GLU A 497 -10.95 -22.50 14.53
CA GLU A 497 -10.93 -22.48 16.01
C GLU A 497 -12.30 -22.10 16.61
N ALA A 498 -13.03 -21.17 15.99
CA ALA A 498 -14.38 -20.81 16.41
C ALA A 498 -15.33 -22.01 16.30
N ASN A 499 -15.27 -22.74 15.19
CA ASN A 499 -16.07 -23.94 14.98
C ASN A 499 -15.72 -25.03 16.00
N TYR A 500 -14.42 -25.23 16.28
CA TYR A 500 -13.97 -26.21 17.27
C TYR A 500 -14.42 -25.87 18.71
N LEU A 501 -14.36 -24.59 19.10
CA LEU A 501 -14.70 -24.15 20.45
C LEU A 501 -16.20 -24.08 20.70
N CYS A 502 -16.94 -23.40 19.81
CA CYS A 502 -18.33 -23.02 20.04
C CYS A 502 -19.24 -23.15 18.81
N GLY A 503 -18.75 -23.66 17.69
CA GLY A 503 -19.53 -23.93 16.48
C GLY A 503 -19.98 -22.68 15.71
N SER A 504 -19.51 -21.49 16.09
CA SER A 504 -19.95 -20.22 15.49
C SER A 504 -18.91 -19.12 15.70
N VAL A 505 -18.52 -18.46 14.60
CA VAL A 505 -17.67 -17.26 14.63
C VAL A 505 -18.31 -16.15 15.48
N ASP A 506 -19.62 -15.94 15.39
CA ASP A 506 -20.30 -14.88 16.16
C ASP A 506 -20.23 -15.14 17.67
N VAL A 507 -20.43 -16.40 18.08
CA VAL A 507 -20.32 -16.81 19.48
C VAL A 507 -18.87 -16.69 19.95
N TYR A 508 -17.91 -17.05 19.10
CA TYR A 508 -16.48 -16.90 19.38
C TYR A 508 -16.08 -15.43 19.61
N ILE A 509 -16.50 -14.53 18.73
CA ILE A 509 -16.27 -13.09 18.87
C ILE A 509 -16.94 -12.54 20.12
N LYS A 510 -18.16 -13.00 20.43
CA LYS A 510 -18.86 -12.60 21.67
C LYS A 510 -18.06 -12.99 22.91
N GLN A 511 -17.54 -14.21 22.99
CA GLN A 511 -16.70 -14.64 24.11
C GLN A 511 -15.44 -13.77 24.28
N ILE A 512 -14.81 -13.38 23.17
CA ILE A 512 -13.66 -12.47 23.17
C ILE A 512 -14.06 -11.08 23.69
N LYS A 513 -15.18 -10.52 23.17
CA LYS A 513 -15.71 -9.23 23.61
C LYS A 513 -16.05 -9.22 25.11
N ASP A 514 -16.70 -10.28 25.59
CA ASP A 514 -17.05 -10.43 27.00
C ASP A 514 -15.80 -10.51 27.88
N TYR A 515 -14.73 -11.17 27.41
CA TYR A 515 -13.45 -11.19 28.14
C TYR A 515 -12.79 -9.80 28.19
N ILE A 516 -12.69 -9.10 27.04
CA ILE A 516 -12.09 -7.76 26.97
C ILE A 516 -12.88 -6.78 27.87
N LYS A 517 -14.22 -6.81 27.82
CA LYS A 517 -15.08 -5.92 28.62
C LYS A 517 -14.77 -5.97 30.11
N ASN A 518 -14.43 -7.16 30.62
CA ASN A 518 -14.15 -7.40 32.03
C ASN A 518 -12.66 -7.32 32.40
N ASN A 519 -11.78 -7.07 31.42
CA ASN A 519 -10.35 -6.98 31.64
C ASN A 519 -10.00 -5.76 32.50
N LYS A 520 -9.05 -5.88 33.44
CA LYS A 520 -8.64 -4.77 34.33
C LYS A 520 -7.22 -4.28 34.07
N ASN A 521 -6.55 -4.84 33.07
CA ASN A 521 -5.16 -4.54 32.80
C ASN A 521 -5.00 -3.20 32.07
N VAL A 522 -6.04 -2.73 31.36
CA VAL A 522 -6.05 -1.45 30.63
C VAL A 522 -7.22 -0.57 31.09
N SER A 523 -7.17 0.73 30.79
CA SER A 523 -8.22 1.69 31.15
C SER A 523 -9.57 1.34 30.53
N GLU A 524 -10.67 1.76 31.17
CA GLU A 524 -12.02 1.54 30.65
C GLU A 524 -12.22 2.20 29.28
N GLY A 525 -11.71 3.42 29.10
CA GLY A 525 -11.75 4.12 27.82
C GLY A 525 -11.09 3.31 26.71
N PHE A 526 -9.90 2.76 26.97
CA PHE A 526 -9.19 1.93 26.00
C PHE A 526 -9.90 0.60 25.71
N ARG A 527 -10.50 -0.06 26.72
CA ARG A 527 -11.33 -1.26 26.48
C ARG A 527 -12.49 -0.96 25.55
N ASN A 528 -13.20 0.13 25.80
CA ASN A 528 -14.34 0.54 24.98
C ASN A 528 -13.89 0.87 23.54
N LEU A 529 -12.75 1.54 23.38
CA LEU A 529 -12.14 1.80 22.08
C LEU A 529 -11.88 0.50 21.30
N VAL A 530 -11.18 -0.46 21.92
CA VAL A 530 -10.87 -1.75 21.29
C VAL A 530 -12.14 -2.55 20.97
N LEU A 531 -13.12 -2.57 21.89
CA LEU A 531 -14.39 -3.28 21.68
C LEU A 531 -15.20 -2.72 20.52
N ASN A 532 -15.27 -1.39 20.41
CA ASN A 532 -16.01 -0.70 19.36
C ASN A 532 -15.39 -0.91 17.99
N LYS A 533 -14.06 -1.05 17.93
CA LYS A 533 -13.32 -1.27 16.69
C LYS A 533 -12.91 -2.73 16.43
N LEU A 534 -13.35 -3.69 17.25
CA LEU A 534 -13.10 -5.12 17.01
C LEU A 534 -14.02 -5.61 15.88
N VAL A 535 -13.43 -6.02 14.76
CA VAL A 535 -14.13 -6.43 13.54
C VAL A 535 -13.67 -7.82 13.11
N SER A 536 -14.56 -8.58 12.47
CA SER A 536 -14.17 -9.72 11.64
C SER A 536 -14.57 -9.49 10.19
N PHE A 537 -13.85 -10.13 9.27
CA PHE A 537 -14.17 -10.11 7.86
C PHE A 537 -13.66 -11.37 7.18
N SER A 538 -14.33 -11.77 6.11
CA SER A 538 -13.93 -12.93 5.32
C SER A 538 -12.84 -12.56 4.32
N TYR A 539 -11.77 -13.35 4.31
CA TYR A 539 -10.69 -13.33 3.34
C TYR A 539 -10.63 -14.65 2.58
N LYS A 540 -11.01 -14.64 1.30
CA LYS A 540 -11.22 -15.86 0.50
C LYS A 540 -12.19 -16.80 1.23
N ASP A 541 -11.73 -17.96 1.67
CA ASP A 541 -12.47 -18.98 2.42
C ASP A 541 -12.18 -18.97 3.93
N LYS A 542 -11.42 -17.98 4.42
CA LYS A 542 -11.01 -17.83 5.83
C LYS A 542 -11.71 -16.66 6.48
N GLU A 543 -11.95 -16.74 7.78
CA GLU A 543 -12.41 -15.58 8.57
C GLU A 543 -11.25 -14.97 9.35
N ILE A 544 -11.13 -13.64 9.35
CA ILE A 544 -10.04 -12.91 10.00
C ILE A 544 -10.64 -12.04 11.09
N LEU A 545 -10.01 -12.02 12.26
CA LEU A 545 -10.40 -11.17 13.38
C LEU A 545 -9.36 -10.08 13.59
N MET A 546 -9.78 -8.83 13.70
CA MET A 546 -8.87 -7.70 13.79
C MET A 546 -9.20 -6.81 14.98
N PHE A 547 -8.24 -6.70 15.89
CA PHE A 547 -8.26 -5.78 17.01
C PHE A 547 -7.63 -4.46 16.57
N ARG A 548 -8.30 -3.35 16.86
CA ARG A 548 -7.89 -2.02 16.41
C ARG A 548 -7.87 -1.07 17.60
N ALA A 549 -6.85 -0.24 17.69
CA ALA A 549 -6.76 0.84 18.64
C ALA A 549 -6.08 2.05 17.99
N GLU A 550 -6.30 3.23 18.53
CA GLU A 550 -5.57 4.43 18.12
C GLU A 550 -5.10 5.18 19.35
N ARG A 551 -4.13 6.07 19.15
CA ARG A 551 -3.59 6.90 20.22
C ARG A 551 -4.68 7.76 20.85
N CYS A 552 -4.81 7.68 22.17
CA CYS A 552 -5.67 8.54 22.99
C CYS A 552 -4.98 9.88 23.32
N GLU A 553 -5.69 10.79 24.00
CA GLU A 553 -5.14 12.08 24.46
C GLU A 553 -3.98 11.94 25.44
N MET A 554 -3.93 10.82 26.18
CA MET A 554 -2.87 10.53 27.16
C MET A 554 -2.29 9.14 26.89
N PRO A 555 -1.02 8.88 27.30
CA PRO A 555 -0.45 7.55 27.22
C PRO A 555 -1.32 6.52 27.95
N GLU A 556 -1.52 5.36 27.34
CA GLU A 556 -2.29 4.26 27.92
C GLU A 556 -1.36 3.35 28.73
N ARG A 557 -1.88 2.81 29.84
CA ARG A 557 -1.13 1.92 30.73
C ARG A 557 -1.62 0.48 30.59
N TYR A 558 -0.71 -0.46 30.78
CA TYR A 558 -1.03 -1.88 30.91
C TYR A 558 -0.50 -2.38 32.26
N ASN A 559 -1.37 -2.90 33.13
CA ASN A 559 -1.04 -3.34 34.49
C ASN A 559 -0.20 -2.31 35.26
N MET A 560 -0.66 -1.06 35.29
CA MET A 560 -0.02 0.07 35.98
C MET A 560 1.32 0.54 35.40
N SER A 561 1.88 -0.14 34.40
CA SER A 561 3.11 0.26 33.70
C SER A 561 2.81 0.82 32.31
N TYR A 562 3.72 1.65 31.80
CA TYR A 562 3.69 2.11 30.41
C TYR A 562 4.63 1.27 29.56
N TYR A 563 4.23 1.03 28.33
CA TYR A 563 5.03 0.29 27.37
C TYR A 563 5.12 1.09 26.08
N GLU A 564 6.27 0.99 25.41
CA GLU A 564 6.49 1.43 24.04
C GLU A 564 6.84 0.22 23.18
N ARG A 565 6.44 0.25 21.92
CA ARG A 565 6.84 -0.72 20.91
C ARG A 565 8.06 -0.21 20.13
N HIS A 566 9.08 -1.05 20.02
CA HIS A 566 10.27 -0.88 19.19
C HIS A 566 10.34 -2.05 18.21
N ALA A 567 10.15 -1.77 16.91
CA ALA A 567 9.90 -2.78 15.89
C ALA A 567 8.74 -3.73 16.30
N SER A 568 9.02 -5.00 16.61
CA SER A 568 8.03 -5.98 17.05
C SER A 568 8.03 -6.24 18.57
N HIS A 569 8.91 -5.56 19.33
CA HIS A 569 9.10 -5.80 20.77
C HIS A 569 8.42 -4.73 21.60
N ASN A 570 7.76 -5.14 22.69
CA ASN A 570 7.15 -4.23 23.65
C ASN A 570 8.12 -4.06 24.83
N GLU A 571 8.61 -2.85 25.06
CA GLU A 571 9.54 -2.50 26.13
C GLU A 571 8.83 -1.65 27.18
N GLU A 572 9.16 -1.86 28.45
CA GLU A 572 8.61 -1.07 29.55
C GLU A 572 9.30 0.29 29.62
N VAL A 573 8.51 1.36 29.75
CA VAL A 573 9.03 2.71 29.89
C VAL A 573 9.34 2.98 31.36
N MET A 574 10.63 3.04 31.68
CA MET A 574 11.11 3.31 33.03
C MET A 574 10.89 4.77 33.43
N ALA A 575 10.76 5.01 34.74
CA ALA A 575 10.66 6.35 35.31
C ALA A 575 11.91 7.20 34.97
N GLY A 576 11.72 8.51 34.81
CA GLY A 576 12.77 9.47 34.48
C GLY A 576 12.59 10.08 33.08
N GLU A 577 13.70 10.26 32.36
CA GLU A 577 13.71 10.95 31.06
C GLU A 577 12.84 10.24 30.00
N ALA A 578 12.86 8.90 29.95
CA ALA A 578 12.04 8.12 29.03
C ALA A 578 10.54 8.35 29.25
N MET A 579 10.09 8.34 30.52
CA MET A 579 8.71 8.67 30.87
C MET A 579 8.35 10.11 30.47
N ALA A 580 9.22 11.08 30.77
CA ALA A 580 8.98 12.47 30.37
C ALA A 580 8.88 12.63 28.85
N ALA A 581 9.73 11.92 28.10
CA ALA A 581 9.70 11.90 26.64
C ALA A 581 8.38 11.31 26.11
N LEU A 582 7.90 10.19 26.68
CA LEU A 582 6.61 9.60 26.33
C LEU A 582 5.47 10.61 26.48
N PHE A 583 5.33 11.24 27.66
CA PHE A 583 4.25 12.19 27.90
C PHE A 583 4.35 13.44 27.01
N LYS A 584 5.56 13.92 26.71
CA LYS A 584 5.77 15.04 25.78
C LYS A 584 5.24 14.74 24.37
N ARG A 585 5.28 13.48 23.91
CA ARG A 585 4.72 13.09 22.60
C ARG A 585 3.19 13.25 22.52
N PHE A 586 2.51 13.34 23.65
CA PHE A 586 1.05 13.48 23.72
C PHE A 586 0.61 14.95 23.90
N GLN A 587 1.54 15.87 24.17
CA GLN A 587 1.24 17.29 24.32
C GLN A 587 1.25 18.08 22.99
N ASN A 588 1.77 17.48 21.92
CA ASN A 588 1.99 18.13 20.61
C ASN A 588 1.05 17.64 19.49
N ASN A 589 0.02 16.86 19.83
CA ASN A 589 -0.93 16.28 18.86
C ASN A 589 -2.22 17.09 18.75
#